data_AF-A0ABD8B2X8-F1
#
_entry.id   AF-A0ABD8B2X8-F1
#
_cell.length_a   1.000
_cell.length_b   1.000
_cell.length_c   1.000
_cell.angle_alpha   90.00
_cell.angle_beta   90.00
_cell.angle_gamma   90.00
#
_symmetry.space_group_name_H-M   'P 1'
#
loop_
_entity.id
_entity.type
_entity.pdbx_description
1 polymer ?
#
loop_
_entity_poly.entity_id
_entity_poly.type
_entity_poly.pdbx_seq_one_letter_code
_entity_poly.pdbx_strand_id
1 'polypeptide(L)'
;MINKMKQFASNVLDRSADLVQGMTGEKERREQVDRLKRLYDIYRSDISLLIEKINRTVNRFNNRIEELNKVRETKIKRNVAYLGMFLSQFGNINSVKDFTAEEQQNQIELPHKKFEAIDDYIEKIDWSKGDVFAKTFFKTMLGVTVETRNKNKKTAQRIEEFTIEGNQMLENSKLKLRFVEEDIQIIDMYQKSVESISDTIESKVMPELELIQAFLQCETLKNQLIANQELSVTTVTDPGLLATSRYQKHYKFVKNALFFFVISSRIYNTPVLTNLLTNEKHEKEREAVSNYRRIVTKQREKIEQYRIG
;
A
#
# COMPACT_ATOMS: atom_id res chain seq x y z
N MET A 1 -62.20 18.78 -40.33
CA MET A 1 -62.24 19.83 -39.28
C MET A 1 -61.58 19.38 -37.97
N ILE A 2 -61.84 18.15 -37.50
CA ILE A 2 -61.30 17.57 -36.25
C ILE A 2 -59.75 17.50 -36.22
N ASN A 3 -59.07 17.14 -37.31
CA ASN A 3 -57.60 17.11 -37.36
C ASN A 3 -56.95 18.50 -37.29
N LYS A 4 -57.56 19.54 -37.88
CA LYS A 4 -57.07 20.92 -37.78
C LYS A 4 -57.25 21.48 -36.36
N MET A 5 -58.33 21.10 -35.66
CA MET A 5 -58.55 21.46 -34.25
C MET A 5 -57.56 20.76 -33.30
N LYS A 6 -57.24 19.48 -33.52
CA LYS A 6 -56.20 18.77 -32.75
C LYS A 6 -54.81 19.37 -32.98
N GLN A 7 -54.47 19.70 -34.22
CA GLN A 7 -53.18 20.30 -34.58
C GLN A 7 -53.07 21.76 -34.09
N PHE A 8 -54.16 22.52 -34.10
CA PHE A 8 -54.23 23.85 -33.50
C PHE A 8 -54.12 23.78 -31.96
N ALA A 9 -54.83 22.85 -31.31
CA ALA A 9 -54.72 22.64 -29.87
C ALA A 9 -53.31 22.21 -29.45
N SER A 10 -52.67 21.32 -30.21
CA SER A 10 -51.25 20.93 -30.02
C SER A 10 -50.32 22.13 -30.16
N ASN A 11 -50.47 22.92 -31.23
CA ASN A 11 -49.60 24.09 -31.47
C ASN A 11 -49.82 25.22 -30.46
N VAL A 12 -51.04 25.39 -29.94
CA VAL A 12 -51.36 26.35 -28.86
C VAL A 12 -50.81 25.84 -27.54
N LEU A 13 -50.93 24.54 -27.24
CA LEU A 13 -50.32 23.92 -26.06
C LEU A 13 -48.80 24.03 -26.08
N ASP A 14 -48.16 23.80 -27.22
CA ASP A 14 -46.70 23.96 -27.38
C ASP A 14 -46.27 25.43 -27.21
N ARG A 15 -46.99 26.39 -27.82
CA ARG A 15 -46.71 27.83 -27.65
C ARG A 15 -46.94 28.30 -26.20
N SER A 16 -47.99 27.83 -25.56
CA SER A 16 -48.27 28.14 -24.16
C SER A 16 -47.24 27.47 -23.25
N ALA A 17 -46.81 26.25 -23.54
CA ALA A 17 -45.74 25.58 -22.82
C ALA A 17 -44.40 26.31 -22.98
N ASP A 18 -44.09 26.85 -24.15
CA ASP A 18 -42.86 27.63 -24.39
C ASP A 18 -42.89 28.99 -23.68
N LEU A 19 -44.04 29.68 -23.67
CA LEU A 19 -44.23 30.92 -22.89
C LEU A 19 -44.15 30.67 -21.37
N VAL A 20 -44.76 29.57 -20.90
CA VAL A 20 -44.69 29.11 -19.50
C VAL A 20 -43.25 28.75 -19.15
N GLN A 21 -42.51 28.10 -20.05
CA GLN A 21 -41.11 27.71 -19.83
C GLN A 21 -40.17 28.93 -19.71
N GLY A 22 -40.41 29.97 -20.51
CA GLY A 22 -39.63 31.21 -20.48
C GLY A 22 -39.91 32.10 -19.25
N MET A 23 -41.17 32.21 -18.82
CA MET A 23 -41.56 33.13 -17.73
C MET A 23 -41.47 32.53 -16.32
N THR A 24 -41.53 31.20 -16.17
CA THR A 24 -41.48 30.54 -14.85
C THR A 24 -40.07 30.22 -14.36
N GLY A 25 -39.03 30.39 -15.20
CA GLY A 25 -37.65 29.99 -14.87
C GLY A 25 -37.34 28.52 -15.15
N GLU A 26 -38.24 27.81 -15.84
CA GLU A 26 -38.12 26.40 -16.17
C GLU A 26 -37.00 26.12 -17.20
N LYS A 27 -36.72 27.06 -18.11
CA LYS A 27 -35.57 26.96 -19.00
C LYS A 27 -34.25 26.90 -18.22
N GLU A 28 -34.08 27.80 -17.25
CA GLU A 28 -32.91 27.82 -16.36
C GLU A 28 -32.83 26.53 -15.51
N ARG A 29 -33.98 26.01 -15.03
CA ARG A 29 -34.03 24.73 -14.33
C ARG A 29 -33.46 23.60 -15.19
N ARG A 30 -33.94 23.47 -16.43
CA ARG A 30 -33.46 22.43 -17.37
C ARG A 30 -31.97 22.53 -17.63
N GLU A 31 -31.48 23.75 -17.89
CA GLU A 31 -30.04 23.98 -18.08
C GLU A 31 -29.22 23.57 -16.85
N GLN A 32 -29.72 23.83 -15.63
CA GLN A 32 -29.07 23.40 -14.40
C GLN A 32 -29.13 21.89 -14.18
N VAL A 33 -30.27 21.24 -14.46
CA VAL A 33 -30.39 19.77 -14.38
C VAL A 33 -29.46 19.09 -15.38
N ASP A 34 -29.40 19.57 -16.62
CA ASP A 34 -28.50 19.05 -17.64
C ASP A 34 -27.03 19.26 -17.24
N ARG A 35 -26.71 20.40 -16.61
CA ARG A 35 -25.38 20.64 -16.05
C ARG A 35 -25.05 19.66 -14.94
N LEU A 36 -25.98 19.39 -14.03
CA LEU A 36 -25.79 18.46 -12.92
C LEU A 36 -25.59 17.03 -13.44
N LYS A 37 -26.40 16.57 -14.41
CA LYS A 37 -26.25 15.27 -15.08
C LYS A 37 -24.86 15.13 -15.71
N ARG A 38 -24.41 16.14 -16.48
CA ARG A 38 -23.07 16.13 -17.08
C ARG A 38 -21.96 16.04 -16.03
N LEU A 39 -22.05 16.83 -14.96
CA LEU A 39 -21.06 16.79 -13.88
C LEU A 39 -21.06 15.43 -13.18
N TYR A 40 -22.23 14.85 -12.97
CA TYR A 40 -22.39 13.52 -12.39
C TYR A 40 -21.70 12.46 -13.24
N ASP A 41 -21.97 12.44 -14.55
CA ASP A 41 -21.35 11.49 -15.48
C ASP A 41 -19.82 11.64 -15.50
N ILE A 42 -19.33 12.88 -15.53
CA ILE A 42 -17.89 13.18 -15.49
C ILE A 42 -17.26 12.63 -14.20
N TYR A 43 -17.76 13.03 -13.03
CA TYR A 43 -17.16 12.60 -11.77
C TYR A 43 -17.27 11.10 -11.55
N ARG A 44 -18.42 10.49 -11.90
CA ARG A 44 -18.60 9.05 -11.79
C ARG A 44 -17.61 8.31 -12.69
N SER A 45 -17.45 8.74 -13.93
CA SER A 45 -16.48 8.16 -14.87
C SER A 45 -15.05 8.32 -14.35
N ASP A 46 -14.63 9.53 -14.02
CA ASP A 46 -13.25 9.84 -13.61
C ASP A 46 -12.86 9.13 -12.31
N ILE A 47 -13.75 9.11 -11.31
CA ILE A 47 -13.51 8.41 -10.05
C ILE A 47 -13.49 6.90 -10.28
N SER A 48 -14.37 6.35 -11.13
CA SER A 48 -14.35 4.91 -11.44
C SER A 48 -13.04 4.49 -12.11
N LEU A 49 -12.56 5.26 -13.09
CA LEU A 49 -11.28 5.02 -13.75
C LEU A 49 -10.10 5.12 -12.76
N LEU A 50 -10.12 6.08 -11.85
CA LEU A 50 -9.10 6.21 -10.82
C LEU A 50 -9.12 5.04 -9.84
N ILE A 51 -10.30 4.60 -9.38
CA ILE A 51 -10.42 3.44 -8.48
C ILE A 51 -9.94 2.16 -9.17
N GLU A 52 -10.29 1.96 -10.44
CA GLU A 52 -9.77 0.82 -11.20
C GLU A 52 -8.24 0.86 -11.27
N LYS A 53 -7.65 2.04 -11.53
CA LYS A 53 -6.21 2.22 -11.52
C LYS A 53 -5.61 1.93 -10.14
N ILE A 54 -6.21 2.41 -9.06
CA ILE A 54 -5.77 2.13 -7.69
C ILE A 54 -5.80 0.62 -7.43
N ASN A 55 -6.89 -0.06 -7.75
CA ASN A 55 -7.02 -1.51 -7.52
C ASN A 55 -6.02 -2.33 -8.34
N ARG A 56 -5.73 -1.92 -9.59
CA ARG A 56 -4.64 -2.53 -10.37
C ARG A 56 -3.28 -2.34 -9.70
N THR A 57 -3.02 -1.16 -9.12
CA THR A 57 -1.78 -0.89 -8.39
C THR A 57 -1.72 -1.66 -7.07
N VAL A 58 -2.82 -1.75 -6.31
CA VAL A 58 -2.95 -2.57 -5.09
C VAL A 58 -2.71 -4.05 -5.39
N ASN A 59 -3.22 -4.58 -6.50
CA ASN A 59 -2.93 -5.95 -6.91
C ASN A 59 -1.43 -6.16 -7.18
N ARG A 60 -0.76 -5.18 -7.80
CA ARG A 60 0.69 -5.24 -8.00
C ARG A 60 1.44 -5.23 -6.67
N PHE A 61 1.02 -4.38 -5.73
CA PHE A 61 1.54 -4.35 -4.36
C PHE A 61 1.37 -5.73 -3.69
N ASN A 62 0.17 -6.31 -3.74
CA ASN A 62 -0.14 -7.60 -3.11
C ASN A 62 0.68 -8.76 -3.69
N ASN A 63 0.88 -8.79 -5.02
CA ASN A 63 1.76 -9.76 -5.66
C ASN A 63 3.21 -9.64 -5.16
N ARG A 64 3.69 -8.41 -4.95
CA ARG A 64 5.03 -8.16 -4.41
C ARG A 64 5.18 -8.62 -2.95
N ILE A 65 4.15 -8.41 -2.14
CA ILE A 65 4.08 -8.96 -0.78
C ILE A 65 4.12 -10.49 -0.78
N GLU A 66 3.41 -11.13 -1.71
CA GLU A 66 3.44 -12.60 -1.84
C GLU A 66 4.84 -13.10 -2.24
N GLU A 67 5.47 -12.47 -3.25
CA GLU A 67 6.85 -12.78 -3.64
C GLU A 67 7.83 -12.63 -2.45
N LEU A 68 7.73 -11.52 -1.71
CA LEU A 68 8.55 -11.26 -0.53
C LEU A 68 8.36 -12.30 0.57
N ASN A 69 7.10 -12.62 0.91
CA ASN A 69 6.78 -13.62 1.92
C ASN A 69 7.34 -14.99 1.52
N LYS A 70 7.23 -15.36 0.24
CA LYS A 70 7.82 -16.59 -0.30
C LYS A 70 9.34 -16.61 -0.15
N VAL A 71 10.04 -15.52 -0.47
CA VAL A 71 11.50 -15.42 -0.30
C VAL A 71 11.89 -15.54 1.18
N ARG A 72 11.15 -14.88 2.08
CA ARG A 72 11.40 -14.94 3.53
C ARG A 72 11.18 -16.34 4.09
N GLU A 73 10.10 -17.01 3.71
CA GLU A 73 9.75 -18.33 4.23
C GLU A 73 10.65 -19.45 3.68
N THR A 74 11.09 -19.34 2.42
CA THR A 74 11.88 -20.40 1.77
C THR A 74 13.38 -20.17 1.92
N LYS A 75 13.90 -19.08 1.37
CA LYS A 75 15.34 -18.81 1.26
C LYS A 75 15.91 -18.31 2.59
N ILE A 76 15.30 -17.27 3.17
CA ILE A 76 15.81 -16.65 4.40
C ILE A 76 15.72 -17.61 5.57
N LYS A 77 14.56 -18.26 5.76
CA LYS A 77 14.38 -19.28 6.81
C LYS A 77 15.49 -20.31 6.82
N ARG A 78 15.77 -20.91 5.66
CA ARG A 78 16.80 -21.94 5.50
C ARG A 78 18.18 -21.41 5.88
N ASN A 79 18.54 -20.24 5.37
CA ASN A 79 19.88 -19.69 5.56
C ASN A 79 20.11 -19.17 6.97
N VAL A 80 19.09 -18.55 7.58
CA VAL A 80 19.13 -18.13 8.99
C VAL A 80 19.16 -19.35 9.91
N ALA A 81 18.41 -20.41 9.61
CA ALA A 81 18.46 -21.66 10.37
C ALA A 81 19.84 -22.31 10.28
N TYR A 82 20.43 -22.41 9.08
CA TYR A 82 21.77 -22.95 8.89
C TYR A 82 22.83 -22.15 9.65
N LEU A 83 22.78 -20.81 9.54
CA LEU A 83 23.66 -19.92 10.30
C LEU A 83 23.49 -20.10 11.82
N GLY A 84 22.25 -20.22 12.31
CA GLY A 84 21.95 -20.45 13.71
C GLY A 84 22.51 -21.78 14.23
N MET A 85 22.31 -22.87 13.47
CA MET A 85 22.87 -24.20 13.78
C MET A 85 24.40 -24.19 13.80
N PHE A 86 25.04 -23.46 12.89
CA PHE A 86 26.49 -23.36 12.87
C PHE A 86 26.99 -22.57 14.09
N LEU A 87 26.39 -21.39 14.32
CA LEU A 87 26.82 -20.52 15.40
C LEU A 87 26.54 -21.13 16.78
N SER A 88 25.60 -22.08 16.94
CA SER A 88 25.36 -22.74 18.23
C SER A 88 26.55 -23.57 18.73
N GLN A 89 27.51 -23.87 17.85
CA GLN A 89 28.78 -24.50 18.23
C GLN A 89 29.69 -23.56 19.03
N PHE A 90 29.49 -22.25 18.90
CA PHE A 90 30.26 -21.20 19.55
C PHE A 90 29.57 -20.63 20.80
N GLY A 91 28.36 -21.09 21.14
CA GLY A 91 27.62 -20.65 22.32
C GLY A 91 26.12 -20.89 22.22
N ASN A 92 25.39 -20.57 23.29
CA ASN A 92 23.93 -20.70 23.32
C ASN A 92 23.26 -19.63 22.45
N ILE A 93 22.45 -20.08 21.50
CA ILE A 93 21.68 -19.23 20.60
C ILE A 93 20.21 -19.58 20.75
N ASN A 94 19.37 -18.54 20.87
CA ASN A 94 17.92 -18.73 20.88
C ASN A 94 17.46 -19.30 19.55
N SER A 95 16.52 -20.26 19.59
CA SER A 95 15.91 -20.79 18.38
C SER A 95 15.26 -19.68 17.56
N VAL A 96 15.31 -19.83 16.23
CA VAL A 96 14.60 -18.95 15.32
C VAL A 96 13.10 -19.09 15.61
N LYS A 97 12.44 -17.97 15.95
CA LYS A 97 10.99 -17.94 16.21
C LYS A 97 10.20 -18.24 14.93
N ASP A 98 8.90 -18.50 15.06
CA ASP A 98 8.02 -18.76 13.92
C ASP A 98 7.97 -17.61 12.90
N PHE A 99 7.68 -17.98 11.65
CA PHE A 99 7.52 -17.04 10.56
C PHE A 99 6.27 -16.18 10.76
N THR A 100 6.39 -14.88 10.48
CA THR A 100 5.25 -13.96 10.43
C THR A 100 5.23 -13.26 9.08
N ALA A 101 4.18 -13.50 8.31
CA ALA A 101 3.98 -12.94 6.97
C ALA A 101 3.67 -11.44 7.02
N GLU A 102 4.09 -10.70 5.98
CA GLU A 102 3.56 -9.36 5.72
C GLU A 102 2.11 -9.44 5.21
N GLU A 103 1.30 -8.43 5.54
CA GLU A 103 -0.10 -8.33 5.15
C GLU A 103 -0.29 -7.65 3.79
N GLN A 104 -1.35 -8.08 3.10
CA GLN A 104 -1.81 -7.50 1.85
C GLN A 104 -2.76 -6.31 2.10
N GLN A 105 -2.87 -5.42 1.11
CA GLN A 105 -3.84 -4.33 1.15
C GLN A 105 -5.18 -4.76 0.54
N ASN A 106 -6.27 -4.27 1.13
CA ASN A 106 -7.61 -4.46 0.60
C ASN A 106 -7.86 -3.58 -0.63
N GLN A 107 -8.66 -4.09 -1.57
CA GLN A 107 -9.14 -3.29 -2.70
C GLN A 107 -10.15 -2.23 -2.24
N ILE A 108 -10.25 -1.15 -3.02
CA ILE A 108 -11.15 -0.03 -2.76
C ILE A 108 -12.38 -0.17 -3.66
N GLU A 109 -13.56 0.01 -3.07
CA GLU A 109 -14.82 0.03 -3.80
C GLU A 109 -15.25 1.45 -4.15
N LEU A 110 -15.98 1.60 -5.26
CA LEU A 110 -16.62 2.86 -5.60
C LEU A 110 -17.65 3.22 -4.51
N PRO A 111 -17.73 4.48 -4.05
CA PRO A 111 -18.71 4.88 -3.05
C PRO A 111 -20.12 5.01 -3.68
N HIS A 112 -20.71 3.88 -4.07
CA HIS A 112 -21.99 3.78 -4.78
C HIS A 112 -23.10 4.57 -4.10
N LYS A 113 -23.20 4.49 -2.76
CA LYS A 113 -24.20 5.23 -1.97
C LYS A 113 -24.18 6.75 -2.20
N LYS A 114 -23.00 7.33 -2.45
CA LYS A 114 -22.89 8.78 -2.72
C LYS A 114 -23.39 9.14 -4.12
N PHE A 115 -23.16 8.26 -5.10
CA PHE A 115 -23.66 8.44 -6.46
C PHE A 115 -25.18 8.19 -6.53
N GLU A 116 -25.69 7.14 -5.88
CA GLU A 116 -27.12 6.83 -5.77
C GLU A 116 -27.92 8.00 -5.18
N ALA A 117 -27.42 8.65 -4.12
CA ALA A 117 -28.07 9.81 -3.51
C ALA A 117 -28.21 11.00 -4.48
N ILE A 118 -27.34 11.09 -5.49
CA ILE A 118 -27.37 12.14 -6.50
C ILE A 118 -28.27 11.75 -7.66
N ASP A 119 -28.29 10.48 -8.06
CA ASP A 119 -29.27 9.94 -9.01
C ASP A 119 -30.69 10.19 -8.50
N ASP A 120 -30.98 9.85 -7.25
CA ASP A 120 -32.26 10.11 -6.59
C ASP A 120 -32.64 11.61 -6.59
N TYR A 121 -31.65 12.49 -6.49
CA TYR A 121 -31.87 13.93 -6.53
C TYR A 121 -32.18 14.41 -7.95
N ILE A 122 -31.43 13.93 -8.95
CA ILE A 122 -31.65 14.22 -10.37
C ILE A 122 -33.05 13.78 -10.80
N GLU A 123 -33.48 12.57 -10.45
CA GLU A 123 -34.81 12.05 -10.77
C GLU A 123 -35.93 12.93 -10.18
N LYS A 124 -35.76 13.42 -8.95
CA LYS A 124 -36.76 14.28 -8.28
C LYS A 124 -36.93 15.65 -8.94
N ILE A 125 -35.86 16.18 -9.52
CA ILE A 125 -35.85 17.51 -10.12
C ILE A 125 -36.07 17.49 -11.63
N ASP A 126 -35.91 16.35 -12.30
CA ASP A 126 -36.07 16.19 -13.75
C ASP A 126 -37.53 16.00 -14.17
N TRP A 127 -38.26 17.12 -14.32
CA TRP A 127 -39.67 17.08 -14.68
C TRP A 127 -39.91 16.98 -16.18
N SER A 128 -40.90 16.17 -16.56
CA SER A 128 -41.39 16.11 -17.94
C SER A 128 -42.17 17.38 -18.32
N LYS A 129 -42.35 17.61 -19.64
CA LYS A 129 -43.20 18.71 -20.14
C LYS A 129 -44.64 18.64 -19.61
N GLY A 130 -45.17 17.43 -19.40
CA GLY A 130 -46.51 17.21 -18.82
C GLY A 130 -46.59 17.61 -17.35
N ASP A 131 -45.54 17.32 -16.55
CA ASP A 131 -45.49 17.68 -15.13
C ASP A 131 -45.43 19.19 -14.91
N VAL A 132 -44.68 19.89 -15.77
CA VAL A 132 -44.59 21.36 -15.76
C VAL A 132 -45.94 21.98 -16.10
N PHE A 133 -46.63 21.45 -17.12
CA PHE A 133 -47.94 21.92 -17.53
C PHE A 133 -49.00 21.70 -16.43
N ALA A 134 -49.07 20.50 -15.85
CA ALA A 134 -50.00 20.19 -14.76
C ALA A 134 -49.76 21.10 -13.54
N LYS A 135 -48.51 21.29 -13.10
CA LYS A 135 -48.19 22.17 -11.97
C LYS A 135 -48.57 23.62 -12.24
N THR A 136 -48.38 24.10 -13.46
CA THR A 136 -48.74 25.46 -13.89
C THR A 136 -50.24 25.67 -13.91
N PHE A 137 -50.98 24.65 -14.36
CA PHE A 137 -52.43 24.66 -14.39
C PHE A 137 -53.04 24.71 -12.98
N PHE A 138 -52.49 23.97 -12.02
CA PHE A 138 -53.03 23.90 -10.65
C PHE A 138 -52.53 24.99 -9.68
N LYS A 139 -51.35 25.58 -9.87
CA LYS A 139 -50.75 26.55 -8.92
C LYS A 139 -50.72 28.00 -9.37
N THR A 140 -51.28 28.32 -10.54
CA THR A 140 -51.17 29.64 -11.19
C THR A 140 -49.72 30.00 -11.60
N MET A 141 -49.57 30.81 -12.65
CA MET A 141 -48.26 31.19 -13.22
C MET A 141 -47.29 31.77 -12.18
N LEU A 142 -47.75 32.70 -11.33
CA LEU A 142 -46.90 33.34 -10.32
C LEU A 142 -46.43 32.37 -9.22
N GLY A 143 -47.29 31.43 -8.80
CA GLY A 143 -46.95 30.41 -7.81
C GLY A 143 -45.89 29.45 -8.32
N VAL A 144 -46.01 29.02 -9.58
CA VAL A 144 -44.98 28.20 -10.23
C VAL A 144 -43.68 28.96 -10.43
N THR A 145 -43.71 30.25 -10.80
CA THR A 145 -42.49 31.06 -10.91
C THR A 145 -41.72 31.16 -9.58
N VAL A 146 -42.40 31.34 -8.44
CA VAL A 146 -41.74 31.39 -7.12
C VAL A 146 -41.16 30.03 -6.75
N GLU A 147 -41.90 28.94 -6.95
CA GLU A 147 -41.45 27.59 -6.65
C GLU A 147 -40.24 27.19 -7.52
N THR A 148 -40.29 27.48 -8.83
CA THR A 148 -39.22 27.20 -9.79
C THR A 148 -37.98 28.03 -9.50
N ARG A 149 -38.11 29.33 -9.18
CA ARG A 149 -36.96 30.15 -8.76
C ARG A 149 -36.28 29.62 -7.49
N ASN A 150 -37.07 29.19 -6.50
CA ASN A 150 -36.52 28.58 -5.28
C ASN A 150 -35.81 27.25 -5.58
N LYS A 151 -36.35 26.44 -6.51
CA LYS A 151 -35.72 25.20 -6.94
C LYS A 151 -34.45 25.43 -7.76
N ASN A 152 -34.40 26.45 -8.61
CA ASN A 152 -33.18 26.83 -9.33
C ASN A 152 -32.08 27.25 -8.36
N LYS A 153 -32.41 28.07 -7.34
CA LYS A 153 -31.44 28.42 -6.28
C LYS A 153 -30.89 27.18 -5.56
N LYS A 154 -31.77 26.26 -5.16
CA LYS A 154 -31.36 25.01 -4.50
C LYS A 154 -30.53 24.10 -5.41
N THR A 155 -30.89 24.02 -6.69
CA THR A 155 -30.16 23.20 -7.68
C THR A 155 -28.79 23.79 -7.95
N ALA A 156 -28.69 25.12 -8.08
CA ALA A 156 -27.42 25.82 -8.23
C ALA A 156 -26.49 25.59 -7.01
N GLN A 157 -27.01 25.71 -5.79
CA GLN A 157 -26.27 25.39 -4.57
C GLN A 157 -25.80 23.93 -4.57
N ARG A 158 -26.69 22.99 -4.92
CA ARG A 158 -26.34 21.57 -4.95
C ARG A 158 -25.28 21.23 -6.01
N ILE A 159 -25.30 21.91 -7.16
CA ILE A 159 -24.26 21.79 -8.19
C ILE A 159 -22.91 22.22 -7.62
N GLU A 160 -22.85 23.34 -6.89
CA GLU A 160 -21.62 23.83 -6.27
C GLU A 160 -21.09 22.84 -5.22
N GLU A 161 -21.96 22.41 -4.30
CA GLU A 161 -21.63 21.39 -3.29
C GLU A 161 -21.09 20.11 -3.94
N PHE A 162 -21.79 19.59 -4.94
CA PHE A 162 -21.38 18.38 -5.63
C PHE A 162 -20.06 18.55 -6.40
N THR A 163 -19.80 19.73 -6.96
CA THR A 163 -18.52 20.05 -7.60
C THR A 163 -17.39 20.01 -6.58
N ILE A 164 -17.60 20.58 -5.39
CA ILE A 164 -16.61 20.55 -4.30
C ILE A 164 -16.38 19.11 -3.83
N GLU A 165 -17.45 18.36 -3.54
CA GLU A 165 -17.38 16.96 -3.12
C GLU A 165 -16.67 16.08 -4.17
N GLY A 166 -17.01 16.23 -5.45
CA GLY A 166 -16.41 15.50 -6.57
C GLY A 166 -14.92 15.80 -6.72
N ASN A 167 -14.53 17.07 -6.65
CA ASN A 167 -13.12 17.47 -6.69
C ASN A 167 -12.33 16.91 -5.50
N GLN A 168 -12.90 16.95 -4.28
CA GLN A 168 -12.26 16.37 -3.10
C GLN A 168 -12.08 14.85 -3.25
N MET A 169 -13.08 14.13 -3.74
CA MET A 169 -12.97 12.69 -3.99
C MET A 169 -11.90 12.38 -5.05
N LEU A 170 -11.82 13.19 -6.11
CA LEU A 170 -10.81 13.06 -7.15
C LEU A 170 -9.39 13.24 -6.58
N GLU A 171 -9.16 14.31 -5.82
CA GLU A 171 -7.85 14.58 -5.21
C GLU A 171 -7.48 13.51 -4.17
N ASN A 172 -8.41 13.09 -3.32
CA ASN A 172 -8.17 12.00 -2.36
C ASN A 172 -7.83 10.69 -3.08
N SER A 173 -8.49 10.39 -4.19
CA SER A 173 -8.19 9.20 -5.00
C SER A 173 -6.81 9.29 -5.65
N LYS A 174 -6.42 10.46 -6.17
CA LYS A 174 -5.06 10.71 -6.69
C LYS A 174 -3.99 10.55 -5.62
N LEU A 175 -4.22 11.09 -4.42
CA LEU A 175 -3.32 10.92 -3.28
C LEU A 175 -3.19 9.45 -2.89
N LYS A 176 -4.30 8.73 -2.79
CA LYS A 176 -4.29 7.30 -2.49
C LYS A 176 -3.50 6.50 -3.53
N LEU A 177 -3.69 6.80 -4.82
CA LEU A 177 -2.90 6.19 -5.88
C LEU A 177 -1.40 6.43 -5.69
N ARG A 178 -1.00 7.68 -5.41
CA ARG A 178 0.40 8.02 -5.14
C ARG A 178 0.96 7.24 -3.95
N PHE A 179 0.21 7.15 -2.85
CA PHE A 179 0.66 6.38 -1.68
C PHE A 179 0.87 4.91 -2.00
N VAL A 180 -0.05 4.26 -2.73
CA VAL A 180 0.15 2.85 -3.13
C VAL A 180 1.36 2.70 -4.08
N GLU A 181 1.59 3.66 -4.99
CA GLU A 181 2.79 3.66 -5.84
C GLU A 181 4.09 3.83 -5.03
N GLU A 182 4.08 4.65 -3.99
CA GLU A 182 5.21 4.81 -3.07
C GLU A 182 5.43 3.56 -2.22
N ASP A 183 4.37 2.94 -1.72
CA ASP A 183 4.40 1.70 -0.94
C ASP A 183 5.07 0.57 -1.74
N ILE A 184 4.81 0.48 -3.06
CA ILE A 184 5.49 -0.46 -3.96
C ILE A 184 7.00 -0.21 -3.98
N GLN A 185 7.44 1.05 -4.07
CA GLN A 185 8.87 1.37 -4.06
C GLN A 185 9.53 0.99 -2.73
N ILE A 186 8.81 1.16 -1.62
CA ILE A 186 9.27 0.74 -0.29
C ILE A 186 9.42 -0.78 -0.24
N ILE A 187 8.46 -1.55 -0.75
CA ILE A 187 8.58 -3.02 -0.85
C ILE A 187 9.79 -3.41 -1.68
N ASP A 188 9.99 -2.84 -2.87
CA ASP A 188 11.10 -3.19 -3.74
C ASP A 188 12.47 -2.93 -3.05
N MET A 189 12.58 -1.85 -2.28
CA MET A 189 13.79 -1.57 -1.47
C MET A 189 13.98 -2.56 -0.33
N TYR A 190 12.89 -2.93 0.35
CA TYR A 190 12.94 -3.89 1.45
C TYR A 190 13.28 -5.29 0.93
N GLN A 191 12.66 -5.74 -0.15
CA GLN A 191 12.93 -7.03 -0.79
C GLN A 191 14.41 -7.17 -1.17
N LYS A 192 15.00 -6.15 -1.82
CA LYS A 192 16.44 -6.14 -2.11
C LYS A 192 17.30 -6.26 -0.86
N SER A 193 16.88 -5.66 0.25
CA SER A 193 17.59 -5.75 1.52
C SER A 193 17.49 -7.15 2.12
N VAL A 194 16.32 -7.78 2.04
CA VAL A 194 16.08 -9.16 2.47
C VAL A 194 16.92 -10.14 1.64
N GLU A 195 16.89 -10.03 0.31
CA GLU A 195 17.69 -10.88 -0.59
C GLU A 195 19.19 -10.71 -0.32
N SER A 196 19.67 -9.47 -0.17
CA SER A 196 21.05 -9.18 0.18
C SER A 196 21.48 -9.82 1.50
N ILE A 197 20.59 -9.94 2.49
CA ILE A 197 20.90 -10.64 3.74
C ILE A 197 21.16 -12.11 3.46
N SER A 198 20.26 -12.76 2.73
CA SER A 198 20.43 -14.15 2.32
C SER A 198 21.78 -14.39 1.65
N ASP A 199 22.09 -13.58 0.64
CA ASP A 199 23.29 -13.75 -0.17
C ASP A 199 24.55 -13.51 0.66
N THR A 200 24.49 -12.59 1.64
CA THR A 200 25.60 -12.34 2.56
C THR A 200 25.84 -13.54 3.48
N ILE A 201 24.78 -14.22 3.94
CA ILE A 201 24.92 -15.45 4.73
C ILE A 201 25.63 -16.53 3.90
N GLU A 202 25.10 -16.83 2.71
CA GLU A 202 25.58 -17.93 1.86
C GLU A 202 27.00 -17.68 1.32
N SER A 203 27.29 -16.47 0.83
CA SER A 203 28.54 -16.20 0.10
C SER A 203 29.69 -15.66 0.96
N LYS A 204 29.40 -15.13 2.16
CA LYS A 204 30.41 -14.45 2.99
C LYS A 204 30.50 -14.99 4.40
N VAL A 205 29.37 -15.09 5.10
CA VAL A 205 29.39 -15.44 6.52
C VAL A 205 29.69 -16.92 6.71
N MET A 206 28.96 -17.81 6.03
CA MET A 206 29.14 -19.25 6.20
C MET A 206 30.54 -19.75 5.80
N PRO A 207 31.10 -19.40 4.61
CA PRO A 207 32.42 -19.87 4.23
C PRO A 207 33.51 -19.46 5.22
N GLU A 208 33.42 -18.24 5.74
CA GLU A 208 34.39 -17.72 6.70
C GLU A 208 34.26 -18.38 8.08
N LEU A 209 33.02 -18.66 8.52
CA LEU A 209 32.77 -19.40 9.75
C LEU A 209 33.30 -20.84 9.65
N GLU A 210 33.11 -21.50 8.51
CA GLU A 210 33.66 -22.83 8.21
C GLU A 210 35.20 -22.83 8.24
N LEU A 211 35.84 -21.80 7.67
CA LEU A 211 37.29 -21.63 7.74
C LEU A 211 37.78 -21.45 9.19
N ILE A 212 37.11 -20.59 9.96
CA ILE A 212 37.44 -20.36 11.38
C ILE A 212 37.29 -21.67 12.18
N GLN A 213 36.22 -22.43 11.94
CA GLN A 213 36.00 -23.71 12.61
C GLN A 213 37.11 -24.72 12.27
N ALA A 214 37.44 -24.89 10.99
CA ALA A 214 38.51 -25.79 10.56
C ALA A 214 39.86 -25.39 11.19
N PHE A 215 40.15 -24.09 11.25
CA PHE A 215 41.34 -23.58 11.91
C PHE A 215 41.38 -23.94 13.41
N LEU A 216 40.27 -23.74 14.11
CA LEU A 216 40.15 -24.06 15.53
C LEU A 216 40.30 -25.56 15.81
N GLN A 217 39.68 -26.40 14.98
CA GLN A 217 39.83 -27.85 15.04
C GLN A 217 41.29 -28.28 14.85
N CYS A 218 41.99 -27.72 13.86
CA CYS A 218 43.41 -27.96 13.64
C CYS A 218 44.28 -27.55 14.83
N GLU A 219 44.02 -26.37 15.42
CA GLU A 219 44.74 -25.91 16.61
C GLU A 219 44.50 -26.83 17.82
N THR A 220 43.26 -27.30 18.04
CA THR A 220 42.97 -28.24 19.12
C THR A 220 43.65 -29.59 18.91
N LEU A 221 43.58 -30.15 17.71
CA LEU A 221 44.26 -31.41 17.38
C LEU A 221 45.77 -31.30 17.59
N LYS A 222 46.38 -30.20 17.13
CA LYS A 222 47.81 -29.91 17.37
C LYS A 222 48.13 -29.89 18.86
N ASN A 223 47.30 -29.23 19.67
CA ASN A 223 47.52 -29.14 21.12
C ASN A 223 47.36 -30.50 21.82
N GLN A 224 46.37 -31.31 21.42
CA GLN A 224 46.20 -32.69 21.91
C GLN A 224 47.39 -33.58 21.57
N LEU A 225 47.91 -33.47 20.34
CA LEU A 225 49.12 -34.16 19.87
C LEU A 225 50.34 -33.81 20.71
N ILE A 226 50.57 -32.51 20.96
CA ILE A 226 51.69 -32.04 21.79
C ILE A 226 51.55 -32.53 23.24
N ALA A 227 50.32 -32.60 23.75
CA ALA A 227 50.01 -33.03 25.11
C ALA A 227 49.93 -34.56 25.29
N ASN A 228 50.16 -35.35 24.23
CA ASN A 228 49.96 -36.82 24.22
C ASN A 228 48.56 -37.25 24.71
N GLN A 229 47.52 -36.50 24.37
CA GLN A 229 46.12 -36.84 24.67
C GLN A 229 45.48 -37.61 23.51
N GLU A 230 44.42 -38.36 23.80
CA GLU A 230 43.64 -39.04 22.77
C GLU A 230 42.98 -38.01 21.85
N LEU A 231 43.15 -38.20 20.53
CA LEU A 231 42.67 -37.26 19.53
C LEU A 231 41.14 -37.31 19.47
N SER A 232 40.50 -36.16 19.70
CA SER A 232 39.04 -36.02 19.57
C SER A 232 38.68 -34.74 18.83
N VAL A 233 37.78 -34.88 17.85
CA VAL A 233 37.38 -33.80 16.93
C VAL A 233 36.19 -32.99 17.47
N THR A 234 35.61 -33.39 18.61
CA THR A 234 34.51 -32.67 19.26
C THR A 234 35.02 -31.42 19.96
N THR A 235 35.16 -30.33 19.20
CA THR A 235 35.49 -29.02 19.75
C THR A 235 34.24 -28.16 19.86
N VAL A 236 33.64 -28.13 21.06
CA VAL A 236 32.96 -26.91 21.50
C VAL A 236 34.08 -25.93 21.80
N THR A 237 34.40 -25.08 20.83
CA THR A 237 35.46 -24.09 21.03
C THR A 237 34.82 -22.84 21.61
N ASP A 238 35.09 -22.55 22.88
CA ASP A 238 34.70 -21.26 23.47
C ASP A 238 35.43 -20.13 22.71
N PRO A 239 34.73 -19.30 21.92
CA PRO A 239 35.35 -18.20 21.18
C PRO A 239 36.01 -17.18 22.11
N GLY A 240 35.61 -17.14 23.39
CA GLY A 240 36.19 -16.25 24.40
C GLY A 240 37.70 -16.41 24.54
N LEU A 241 38.22 -17.63 24.34
CA LEU A 241 39.66 -17.92 24.36
C LEU A 241 40.43 -17.24 23.22
N LEU A 242 39.75 -16.88 22.12
CA LEU A 242 40.36 -16.20 20.99
C LEU A 242 40.48 -14.69 21.20
N ALA A 243 39.70 -14.10 22.11
CA ALA A 243 39.56 -12.65 22.26
C ALA A 243 40.85 -11.94 22.68
N THR A 244 41.71 -12.61 23.46
CA THR A 244 42.99 -12.11 23.98
C THR A 244 44.20 -12.70 23.23
N SER A 245 43.95 -13.53 22.21
CA SER A 245 45.00 -14.20 21.43
C SER A 245 45.33 -13.43 20.14
N ARG A 246 46.35 -13.92 19.41
CA ARG A 246 46.64 -13.48 18.03
C ARG A 246 45.47 -13.66 17.06
N TYR A 247 44.46 -14.44 17.42
CA TYR A 247 43.26 -14.74 16.63
C TYR A 247 42.07 -13.82 16.96
N GLN A 248 42.31 -12.65 17.57
CA GLN A 248 41.27 -11.67 17.88
C GLN A 248 40.37 -11.31 16.67
N LYS A 249 40.92 -11.36 15.45
CA LYS A 249 40.17 -11.14 14.21
C LYS A 249 39.04 -12.18 14.02
N HIS A 250 39.32 -13.46 14.30
CA HIS A 250 38.34 -14.55 14.20
C HIS A 250 37.22 -14.36 15.24
N TYR A 251 37.59 -14.00 16.48
CA TYR A 251 36.63 -13.66 17.54
C TYR A 251 35.69 -12.51 17.12
N LYS A 252 36.24 -11.41 16.59
CA LYS A 252 35.45 -10.28 16.10
C LYS A 252 34.51 -10.68 14.97
N PHE A 253 34.96 -11.56 14.07
CA PHE A 253 34.13 -12.08 12.99
C PHE A 253 32.94 -12.89 13.52
N VAL A 254 33.17 -13.90 14.37
CA VAL A 254 32.11 -14.72 14.99
C VAL A 254 31.11 -13.84 15.76
N LYS A 255 31.59 -12.86 16.52
CA LYS A 255 30.73 -11.88 17.21
C LYS A 255 29.86 -11.08 16.25
N ASN A 256 30.42 -10.61 15.13
CA ASN A 256 29.67 -9.88 14.12
C ASN A 256 28.65 -10.76 13.38
N ALA A 257 28.98 -12.03 13.15
CA ALA A 257 28.07 -13.03 12.58
C ALA A 257 26.89 -13.30 13.52
N LEU A 258 27.11 -13.37 14.84
CA LEU A 258 26.04 -13.46 15.85
C LEU A 258 25.09 -12.25 15.79
N PHE A 259 25.62 -11.03 15.73
CA PHE A 259 24.78 -9.83 15.54
C PHE A 259 23.99 -9.88 14.23
N PHE A 260 24.62 -10.34 13.15
CA PHE A 260 23.98 -10.47 11.85
C PHE A 260 22.86 -11.52 11.87
N PHE A 261 23.07 -12.64 12.56
CA PHE A 261 22.04 -13.66 12.80
C PHE A 261 20.82 -13.10 13.53
N VAL A 262 21.03 -12.29 14.59
CA VAL A 262 19.92 -11.65 15.34
C VAL A 262 19.10 -10.73 14.44
N ILE A 263 19.76 -9.91 13.63
CA ILE A 263 19.07 -9.00 12.68
C ILE A 263 18.30 -9.79 11.63
N SER A 264 18.92 -10.82 11.06
CA SER A 264 18.32 -11.67 10.03
C SER A 264 17.11 -12.44 10.57
N SER A 265 17.20 -12.93 11.82
CA SER A 265 16.10 -13.60 12.51
C SER A 265 14.92 -12.66 12.75
N ARG A 266 15.16 -11.39 13.09
CA ARG A 266 14.09 -10.39 13.22
C ARG A 266 13.38 -10.11 11.89
N ILE A 267 14.14 -10.01 10.81
CA ILE A 267 13.59 -9.80 9.45
C ILE A 267 12.76 -11.01 9.00
N TYR A 268 13.13 -12.21 9.44
CA TYR A 268 12.34 -13.40 9.17
C TYR A 268 11.03 -13.45 9.99
N ASN A 269 11.06 -13.14 11.29
CA ASN A 269 9.91 -13.37 12.18
C ASN A 269 9.01 -12.15 12.46
N THR A 270 9.34 -10.97 11.94
CA THR A 270 8.59 -9.73 12.20
C THR A 270 8.02 -9.17 10.89
N PRO A 271 6.73 -8.80 10.82
CA PRO A 271 6.13 -8.16 9.65
C PRO A 271 6.50 -6.67 9.63
N VAL A 272 7.73 -6.38 9.20
CA VAL A 272 8.31 -5.04 9.26
C VAL A 272 7.56 -4.08 8.35
N LEU A 273 7.21 -4.49 7.13
CA LEU A 273 6.51 -3.63 6.19
C LEU A 273 5.08 -3.35 6.63
N THR A 274 4.38 -4.37 7.11
CA THR A 274 3.02 -4.22 7.63
C THR A 274 3.00 -3.17 8.73
N ASN A 275 3.87 -3.32 9.73
CA ASN A 275 3.98 -2.36 10.83
C ASN A 275 4.37 -0.94 10.38
N LEU A 276 5.15 -0.84 9.30
CA LEU A 276 5.54 0.43 8.70
C LEU A 276 4.38 1.11 7.98
N LEU A 277 3.59 0.34 7.23
CA LEU A 277 2.55 0.89 6.35
C LEU A 277 1.22 1.10 7.08
N THR A 278 0.98 0.42 8.20
CA THR A 278 -0.22 0.62 9.03
C THR A 278 -0.12 1.84 9.95
N ASN A 279 1.09 2.30 10.27
CA ASN A 279 1.25 3.55 11.02
C ASN A 279 1.15 4.72 10.04
N GLU A 280 0.21 5.64 10.26
CA GLU A 280 -0.09 6.77 9.35
C GLU A 280 1.03 7.83 9.25
N LYS A 281 2.31 7.50 9.51
CA LYS A 281 3.45 8.44 9.54
C LYS A 281 4.53 8.07 8.52
N HIS A 282 4.12 7.99 7.25
CA HIS A 282 4.95 7.66 6.09
C HIS A 282 6.33 8.37 6.01
N GLU A 283 6.51 9.57 6.57
CA GLU A 283 7.76 10.33 6.41
C GLU A 283 8.84 10.01 7.46
N LYS A 284 8.47 9.80 8.73
CA LYS A 284 9.42 9.35 9.77
C LYS A 284 9.85 7.89 9.59
N GLU A 285 9.03 7.13 8.89
CA GLU A 285 9.20 5.69 8.69
C GLU A 285 10.11 5.34 7.52
N ARG A 286 10.17 6.18 6.46
CA ARG A 286 11.24 6.10 5.45
C ARG A 286 12.63 6.25 6.08
N GLU A 287 12.76 7.13 7.05
CA GLU A 287 14.01 7.29 7.81
C GLU A 287 14.32 6.04 8.65
N ALA A 288 13.29 5.35 9.18
CA ALA A 288 13.45 4.08 9.89
C ALA A 288 13.93 2.95 8.96
N VAL A 289 13.33 2.78 7.78
CA VAL A 289 13.80 1.78 6.77
C VAL A 289 15.20 2.10 6.29
N SER A 290 15.49 3.38 6.01
CA SER A 290 16.83 3.84 5.67
C SER A 290 17.83 3.56 6.78
N ASN A 291 17.44 3.75 8.04
CA ASN A 291 18.26 3.40 9.20
C ASN A 291 18.47 1.89 9.35
N TYR A 292 17.44 1.06 9.15
CA TYR A 292 17.59 -0.39 9.16
C TYR A 292 18.54 -0.85 8.06
N ARG A 293 18.37 -0.34 6.83
CA ARG A 293 19.30 -0.59 5.72
C ARG A 293 20.71 -0.14 6.07
N ARG A 294 20.89 1.04 6.65
CA ARG A 294 22.19 1.56 7.09
C ARG A 294 22.82 0.66 8.17
N ILE A 295 22.04 0.15 9.12
CA ILE A 295 22.52 -0.77 10.15
C ILE A 295 22.97 -2.09 9.52
N VAL A 296 22.17 -2.65 8.61
CA VAL A 296 22.50 -3.88 7.87
C VAL A 296 23.77 -3.67 7.03
N THR A 297 23.89 -2.56 6.29
CA THR A 297 25.08 -2.21 5.51
C THR A 297 26.30 -2.06 6.40
N LYS A 298 26.22 -1.31 7.50
CA LYS A 298 27.33 -1.16 8.45
C LYS A 298 27.76 -2.50 9.04
N GLN A 299 26.83 -3.40 9.34
CA GLN A 299 27.17 -4.71 9.86
C GLN A 299 27.84 -5.58 8.79
N ARG A 300 27.39 -5.48 7.53
CA ARG A 300 28.03 -6.13 6.38
C ARG A 300 29.45 -5.59 6.13
N GLU A 301 29.66 -4.29 6.23
CA GLU A 301 31.00 -3.67 6.14
C GLU A 301 31.93 -4.18 7.24
N LYS A 302 31.43 -4.30 8.48
CA LYS A 302 32.20 -4.90 9.59
C LYS A 302 32.53 -6.36 9.34
N ILE A 303 31.59 -7.15 8.80
CA ILE A 303 31.87 -8.54 8.39
C ILE A 303 33.02 -8.56 7.39
N GLU A 304 32.98 -7.70 6.37
CA GLU A 304 34.03 -7.62 5.35
C GLU A 304 35.39 -7.20 5.95
N GLN A 305 35.40 -6.19 6.81
CA GLN A 305 36.62 -5.69 7.46
C GLN A 305 37.36 -6.76 8.26
N TYR A 306 36.60 -7.67 8.90
CA TYR A 306 37.17 -8.73 9.73
C TYR A 306 37.28 -10.08 9.02
N ARG A 307 37.00 -10.14 7.72
CA ARG A 307 37.24 -11.32 6.89
C ARG A 307 38.74 -11.61 6.80
N ILE A 308 39.12 -12.87 6.93
CA ILE A 308 40.51 -13.34 7.08
C ILE A 308 41.19 -13.50 5.71
N GLY A 309 40.40 -13.69 4.64
CA GLY A 309 40.84 -13.68 3.23
C GLY A 309 40.68 -12.34 2.53
#